data_AF-A0A7J2TM09-F1
#
_entry.id   AF-A0A7J2TM09-F1
#
_cell.length_a   1.000
_cell.length_b   1.000
_cell.length_c   1.000
_cell.angle_alpha   90.00
_cell.angle_beta   90.00
_cell.angle_gamma   90.00
#
_symmetry.space_group_name_H-M   'P 1'
#
loop_
_entity.id
_entity.type
_entity.pdbx_description
1 polymer ?
#
loop_
_entity_poly.entity_id
_entity_poly.type
_entity_poly.pdbx_seq_one_letter_code
_entity_poly.pdbx_strand_id
1 'polypeptide(L)'
;MAEEHGNFKRVLFEAVDEGLMMLGKSGRDAVYLHLQNLYSLKKEDVLEKPEAFVESLRKIFGVGAEVIEKAILKSLYDKLGLGYEEKENWNFVTYLNEAKNAFKQSPKEIVEVSDTSIILS
;
A
#
# COMPACT_ATOMS: atom_id res chain seq x y z
N MET A 1 -6.88 3.99 17.61
CA MET A 1 -5.86 2.92 17.46
C MET A 1 -6.31 1.86 16.46
N ALA A 2 -7.51 1.24 16.57
CA ALA A 2 -7.97 0.21 15.63
C ALA A 2 -8.35 0.74 14.22
N GLU A 3 -8.95 1.93 14.14
CA GLU A 3 -9.41 2.55 12.88
C GLU A 3 -8.27 2.92 11.91
N GLU A 4 -7.16 3.41 12.46
CA GLU A 4 -5.99 3.86 11.72
C GLU A 4 -5.24 2.70 11.05
N HIS A 5 -5.13 1.57 11.75
CA HIS A 5 -4.54 0.35 11.21
C HIS A 5 -5.38 -0.24 10.07
N GLY A 6 -6.71 -0.16 10.17
CA GLY A 6 -7.63 -0.60 9.12
C GLY A 6 -7.53 0.26 7.86
N ASN A 7 -7.38 1.58 8.00
CA ASN A 7 -7.35 2.49 6.86
C ASN A 7 -6.04 2.35 6.05
N PHE A 8 -4.87 2.31 6.71
CA PHE A 8 -3.60 2.08 6.00
C PHE A 8 -3.59 0.74 5.26
N LYS A 9 -4.10 -0.31 5.92
CA LYS A 9 -4.20 -1.66 5.34
C LYS A 9 -5.03 -1.66 4.06
N ARG A 10 -6.17 -0.97 4.06
CA ARG A 10 -7.00 -0.81 2.87
C ARG A 10 -6.25 -0.08 1.75
N VAL A 11 -5.62 1.06 2.06
CA VAL A 11 -4.88 1.86 1.07
C VAL A 11 -3.75 1.03 0.44
N LEU A 12 -3.00 0.28 1.25
CA LEU A 12 -1.95 -0.60 0.73
C LEU A 12 -2.51 -1.70 -0.18
N PHE A 13 -3.65 -2.31 0.16
CA PHE A 13 -4.24 -3.33 -0.72
C PHE A 13 -4.66 -2.77 -2.07
N GLU A 14 -5.27 -1.59 -2.07
CA GLU A 14 -5.64 -0.93 -3.32
C GLU A 14 -4.38 -0.64 -4.14
N ALA A 15 -3.31 -0.18 -3.50
CA ALA A 15 -2.03 0.08 -4.18
C ALA A 15 -1.39 -1.20 -4.75
N VAL A 16 -1.47 -2.32 -4.03
CA VAL A 16 -1.01 -3.62 -4.53
C VAL A 16 -1.86 -4.07 -5.72
N ASP A 17 -3.18 -3.96 -5.63
CA ASP A 17 -4.09 -4.38 -6.71
C ASP A 17 -3.84 -3.54 -7.97
N GLU A 18 -3.74 -2.21 -7.83
CA GLU A 18 -3.44 -1.28 -8.93
C GLU A 18 -2.04 -1.49 -9.52
N GLY A 19 -1.02 -1.68 -8.68
CA GLY A 19 0.34 -1.95 -9.15
C GLY A 19 0.40 -3.24 -9.98
N LEU A 20 -0.32 -4.29 -9.57
CA LEU A 20 -0.41 -5.54 -10.32
C LEU A 20 -1.30 -5.44 -11.57
N MET A 21 -2.25 -4.50 -11.63
CA MET A 21 -3.07 -4.26 -12.82
C MET A 21 -2.27 -3.83 -14.05
N MET A 22 -1.00 -3.41 -13.89
CA MET A 22 -0.10 -3.18 -15.03
C MET A 22 0.11 -4.43 -15.89
N LEU A 23 -0.08 -5.63 -15.32
CA LEU A 23 -0.01 -6.91 -16.00
C LEU A 23 -1.34 -7.30 -16.68
N GLY A 24 -2.35 -6.43 -16.60
CA GLY A 24 -3.73 -6.72 -16.95
C GLY A 24 -4.45 -7.56 -15.90
N LYS A 25 -5.78 -7.62 -16.00
CA LYS A 25 -6.64 -8.34 -15.03
C LYS A 25 -6.22 -9.80 -14.83
N SER A 26 -6.00 -10.52 -15.92
CA SER A 26 -5.60 -11.94 -15.84
C SER A 26 -4.22 -12.12 -15.22
N GLY A 27 -3.28 -11.21 -15.47
CA GLY A 27 -1.95 -11.23 -14.87
C GLY A 27 -2.00 -11.00 -13.36
N ARG A 28 -2.74 -9.97 -12.92
CA ARG A 28 -3.01 -9.71 -11.51
C ARG A 28 -3.62 -10.93 -10.80
N ASP A 29 -4.66 -11.50 -11.39
CA ASP A 29 -5.37 -12.64 -10.80
C ASP A 29 -4.44 -13.87 -10.71
N ALA A 30 -3.60 -14.10 -11.73
CA ALA A 30 -2.59 -15.17 -11.71
C ALA A 30 -1.54 -14.97 -10.61
N VAL A 31 -1.10 -13.72 -10.37
CA VAL A 31 -0.17 -13.41 -9.28
C VAL A 31 -0.80 -13.73 -7.92
N TYR A 32 -2.03 -13.29 -7.66
CA TYR A 32 -2.70 -13.62 -6.40
C TYR A 32 -2.87 -15.12 -6.20
N LEU A 33 -3.20 -15.87 -7.25
CA LEU A 33 -3.27 -17.32 -7.19
C LEU A 33 -1.91 -17.94 -6.83
N HIS A 34 -0.80 -17.45 -7.38
CA HIS A 34 0.54 -17.96 -7.07
C HIS A 34 0.97 -17.59 -5.64
N LEU A 35 0.69 -16.36 -5.19
CA LEU A 35 0.97 -15.92 -3.81
C LEU A 35 0.25 -16.80 -2.79
N GLN A 36 -1.04 -17.06 -3.02
CA GLN A 36 -1.85 -17.88 -2.14
C GLN A 36 -1.42 -19.35 -2.15
N ASN A 37 -1.26 -19.95 -3.34
CA ASN A 37 -1.08 -21.39 -3.48
C ASN A 37 0.36 -21.85 -3.24
N LEU A 38 1.37 -21.05 -3.64
CA LEU A 38 2.77 -21.46 -3.56
C LEU A 38 3.50 -20.90 -2.35
N TYR A 39 3.05 -19.75 -1.84
CA TYR A 39 3.74 -19.04 -0.75
C TYR A 39 2.87 -18.90 0.51
N SER A 40 1.62 -19.38 0.48
CA SER A 40 0.65 -19.20 1.58
C SER A 40 0.49 -17.74 2.02
N LEU A 41 0.76 -16.81 1.10
CA LEU A 41 0.64 -15.38 1.33
C LEU A 41 -0.75 -14.93 0.90
N LYS A 42 -1.53 -14.47 1.86
CA LYS A 42 -2.77 -13.74 1.61
C LYS A 42 -2.45 -12.28 1.29
N LYS A 43 -3.46 -11.58 0.77
CA LYS A 43 -3.33 -10.13 0.52
C LYS A 43 -2.89 -9.40 1.79
N GLU A 44 -3.42 -9.80 2.94
CA GLU A 44 -3.10 -9.24 4.25
C GLU A 44 -1.65 -9.39 4.70
N ASP A 45 -0.95 -10.41 4.21
CA ASP A 45 0.43 -10.67 4.61
C ASP A 45 1.42 -9.63 4.08
N VAL A 46 1.04 -8.79 3.10
CA VAL A 46 1.92 -7.72 2.60
C VAL A 46 2.35 -6.76 3.71
N LEU A 47 1.48 -6.51 4.70
CA LEU A 47 1.83 -5.69 5.86
C LEU A 47 2.61 -6.45 6.93
N GLU A 48 2.34 -7.73 7.09
CA GLU A 48 2.87 -8.54 8.19
C GLU A 48 4.23 -9.16 7.83
N LYS A 49 4.48 -9.36 6.53
CA LYS A 49 5.67 -10.02 5.96
C LYS A 49 6.06 -9.38 4.61
N PRO A 50 6.37 -8.08 4.57
CA PRO A 50 6.68 -7.39 3.33
C PRO A 50 7.91 -7.97 2.60
N GLU A 51 8.89 -8.51 3.33
CA GLU A 51 10.05 -9.22 2.76
C GLU A 51 9.62 -10.49 2.01
N ALA A 52 8.70 -11.27 2.59
CA ALA A 52 8.19 -12.49 1.97
C ALA A 52 7.39 -12.17 0.69
N PHE A 53 6.65 -11.05 0.70
CA PHE A 53 5.95 -10.56 -0.47
C PHE A 53 6.94 -10.19 -1.60
N VAL A 54 7.95 -9.36 -1.31
CA VAL A 54 8.99 -8.99 -2.30
C VAL A 54 9.70 -10.22 -2.85
N GLU A 55 10.09 -11.15 -1.99
CA GLU A 55 10.75 -12.39 -2.39
C GLU A 55 9.85 -13.25 -3.29
N SER A 56 8.55 -13.31 -3.03
CA SER A 56 7.61 -14.05 -3.88
C SER A 56 7.44 -13.40 -5.26
N LEU A 57 7.38 -12.07 -5.35
CA LEU A 57 7.39 -11.37 -6.64
C LEU A 57 8.68 -11.64 -7.40
N ARG A 58 9.83 -11.62 -6.71
CA ARG A 58 11.15 -11.93 -7.28
C ARG A 58 11.22 -13.36 -7.82
N LYS A 59 10.60 -14.33 -7.16
CA LYS A 59 10.52 -15.71 -7.65
C LYS A 59 9.66 -15.86 -8.91
N ILE A 60 8.58 -15.08 -9.02
CA ILE A 60 7.67 -15.14 -10.18
C ILE A 60 8.27 -14.38 -11.38
N PHE A 61 8.81 -13.19 -11.15
CA PHE A 61 9.17 -12.24 -12.21
C PHE A 61 10.67 -11.98 -12.35
N GLY A 62 11.51 -12.54 -11.48
CA GLY A 62 12.95 -12.30 -11.47
C GLY A 62 13.26 -10.82 -11.32
N VAL A 63 14.20 -10.32 -12.12
CA VAL A 63 14.58 -8.89 -12.12
C VAL A 63 13.40 -7.95 -12.34
N GLY A 64 12.37 -8.38 -13.09
CA GLY A 64 11.17 -7.60 -13.39
C GLY A 64 10.27 -7.30 -12.18
N ALA A 65 10.47 -7.98 -11.05
CA ALA A 65 9.75 -7.69 -9.81
C ALA A 65 9.94 -6.25 -9.33
N GLU A 66 11.11 -5.66 -9.60
CA GLU A 66 11.40 -4.27 -9.21
C GLU A 66 10.43 -3.28 -9.86
N VAL A 67 10.03 -3.52 -11.11
CA VAL A 67 9.07 -2.65 -11.81
C VAL A 67 7.70 -2.71 -11.13
N ILE A 68 7.30 -3.91 -10.69
CA ILE A 68 6.03 -4.12 -9.98
C ILE A 68 6.10 -3.47 -8.60
N GLU A 69 7.19 -3.65 -7.85
CA GLU A 69 7.42 -3.01 -6.56
C GLU A 69 7.29 -1.48 -6.68
N LYS A 70 7.95 -0.87 -7.68
CA LYS A 70 7.86 0.58 -7.94
C LYS A 70 6.44 1.02 -8.29
N ALA A 71 5.71 0.25 -9.10
CA ALA A 71 4.33 0.56 -9.43
C ALA A 71 3.41 0.57 -8.19
N ILE A 72 3.59 -0.41 -7.30
CA ILE A 72 2.86 -0.51 -6.03
C ILE A 72 3.20 0.68 -5.12
N LEU A 73 4.50 0.99 -4.96
CA LEU A 73 4.93 2.11 -4.12
C LEU A 73 4.42 3.45 -4.65
N LYS A 74 4.45 3.67 -5.96
CA LYS A 74 3.92 4.89 -6.55
C LYS A 74 2.42 5.05 -6.25
N SER A 75 1.62 4.02 -6.49
CA SER A 75 0.18 4.05 -6.16
C SER A 75 -0.05 4.26 -4.66
N LEU A 76 0.76 3.64 -3.79
CA LEU A 76 0.66 3.82 -2.34
C LEU A 76 0.90 5.28 -1.95
N TYR A 77 1.98 5.88 -2.41
CA TYR A 77 2.34 7.27 -2.08
C TYR A 77 1.29 8.24 -2.63
N ASP A 78 0.84 8.05 -3.87
CA ASP A 78 -0.20 8.87 -4.50
C ASP A 78 -1.50 8.83 -3.68
N LYS A 79 -1.94 7.64 -3.22
CA LYS A 79 -3.14 7.49 -2.39
C LYS A 79 -3.01 8.11 -0.99
N LEU A 80 -1.78 8.24 -0.49
CA LEU A 80 -1.49 8.89 0.78
C LEU A 80 -1.27 10.40 0.63
N GLY A 81 -1.30 10.95 -0.59
CA GLY A 81 -0.97 12.35 -0.87
C GLY A 81 0.50 12.68 -0.64
N LEU A 82 1.39 11.68 -0.72
CA LEU A 82 2.83 11.80 -0.51
C LEU A 82 3.56 11.88 -1.86
N GLY A 83 4.71 12.54 -1.87
CA GLY A 83 5.61 12.55 -3.04
C GLY A 83 6.44 11.26 -3.11
N TYR A 84 6.23 10.44 -4.14
CA TYR A 84 7.11 9.31 -4.42
C TYR A 84 8.38 9.79 -5.15
N GLU A 85 9.54 9.54 -4.54
CA GLU A 85 10.85 9.80 -5.14
C GLU A 85 11.75 8.57 -4.99
N GLU A 86 12.44 8.20 -6.08
CA GLU A 86 13.45 7.15 -6.04
C GLU A 86 14.67 7.62 -5.25
N LYS A 87 15.06 6.84 -4.24
CA LYS A 87 16.13 7.10 -3.27
C LYS A 87 17.14 5.98 -3.37
N GLU A 88 18.41 6.35 -3.46
CA GLU A 88 19.49 5.39 -3.52
C GLU A 88 19.52 4.53 -2.24
N ASN A 89 19.75 3.22 -2.39
CA ASN A 89 19.80 2.23 -1.31
C ASN A 89 18.48 1.96 -0.57
N TRP A 90 17.34 2.49 -1.04
CA TRP A 90 16.04 2.17 -0.47
C TRP A 90 15.43 0.95 -1.17
N ASN A 91 14.92 0.01 -0.37
CA ASN A 91 14.16 -1.12 -0.87
C ASN A 91 12.66 -0.95 -0.55
N PHE A 92 11.83 -1.84 -1.08
CA PHE A 92 10.38 -1.81 -0.89
C PHE A 92 9.97 -1.68 0.58
N VAL A 93 10.63 -2.41 1.49
CA VAL A 93 10.32 -2.38 2.92
C VAL A 93 10.65 -1.02 3.54
N THR A 94 11.76 -0.40 3.14
CA THR A 94 12.14 0.95 3.59
C THR A 94 11.08 1.98 3.20
N TYR A 95 10.63 1.96 1.94
CA TYR A 95 9.55 2.83 1.47
C TYR A 95 8.22 2.56 2.19
N LEU A 96 7.84 1.29 2.33
CA LEU A 96 6.60 0.92 3.01
C LEU A 96 6.57 1.42 4.46
N ASN A 97 7.70 1.32 5.17
CA ASN A 97 7.82 1.81 6.53
C ASN A 97 7.75 3.34 6.62
N GLU A 98 8.34 4.05 5.65
CA GLU A 98 8.24 5.52 5.58
C GLU A 98 6.79 5.96 5.34
N ALA A 99 6.13 5.42 4.33
CA ALA A 99 4.71 5.67 4.05
C ALA A 99 3.81 5.37 5.26
N LYS A 100 4.05 4.26 5.96
CA LYS A 100 3.33 3.89 7.18
C LYS A 100 3.56 4.88 8.32
N ASN A 101 4.76 5.41 8.46
CA ASN A 101 5.08 6.40 9.50
C ASN A 101 4.50 7.77 9.17
N ALA A 102 4.50 8.18 7.90
CA ALA A 102 3.88 9.42 7.45
C ALA A 102 2.36 9.37 7.67
N PHE A 103 1.70 8.25 7.34
CA PHE A 103 0.27 8.05 7.58
C PHE A 103 -0.13 8.16 9.05
N LYS A 104 0.72 7.72 9.99
CA LYS A 104 0.47 7.87 11.43
C LYS A 104 0.61 9.31 11.93
N GLN A 105 1.37 10.14 11.22
CA GLN A 105 1.71 11.50 11.61
C GLN A 105 0.77 12.54 10.99
N SER A 106 -0.12 12.15 10.07
CA SER A 106 -1.13 13.07 9.53
C SER A 106 -2.06 13.55 10.66
N PRO A 107 -2.27 14.87 10.83
CA PRO A 107 -3.26 15.39 11.76
C PRO A 107 -4.61 14.76 11.45
N LYS A 108 -5.32 14.27 12.47
CA LYS A 108 -6.74 13.92 12.31
C LYS A 108 -7.45 15.19 11.87
N GLU A 109 -7.88 15.26 10.63
CA GLU A 109 -8.77 16.32 10.18
C GLU A 109 -10.05 16.20 11.03
N ILE A 110 -10.20 17.12 11.98
CA ILE A 110 -11.43 17.31 12.74
C ILE A 110 -12.42 17.85 11.72
N VAL A 111 -13.30 16.99 11.23
CA VAL A 111 -14.50 17.43 10.51
C VAL A 111 -15.50 17.93 11.55
N GLU A 112 -15.19 19.06 12.20
CA GLU A 112 -16.20 19.88 12.87
C GLU A 112 -16.83 20.75 11.78
N VAL A 113 -17.88 20.21 11.13
CA VAL A 113 -18.83 21.09 10.46
C VAL A 113 -19.63 21.77 11.56
N SER A 114 -19.29 23.04 11.75
CA SER A 114 -20.05 24.05 12.48
C SER A 114 -21.54 24.00 12.11
N ASP A 115 -22.38 23.66 13.07
CA ASP A 115 -23.72 24.25 13.18
C ASP A 115 -23.67 25.38 14.22
N THR A 116 -23.08 26.51 13.80
CA THR A 116 -23.33 27.81 14.44
C THR A 116 -24.62 28.37 13.85
N SER A 117 -25.74 28.09 14.50
CA SER A 117 -27.03 28.79 14.40
C SER A 117 -27.92 28.22 15.50
N ILE A 118 -28.44 28.90 16.53
CA ILE A 118 -28.68 30.30 16.85
C ILE A 118 -28.85 30.33 18.39
N ILE A 119 -28.17 31.23 19.09
CA ILE A 119 -28.73 31.84 20.31
C ILE A 119 -29.27 33.19 19.85
N LEU A 120 -30.57 33.44 20.04
CA LEU A 120 -31.24 34.73 20.32
C LEU A 120 -32.67 34.73 19.75
N SER A 121 -33.64 34.38 20.60
CA SER A 121 -34.87 35.14 20.88
C SER A 121 -35.75 34.36 21.86
#